data_AF-A0A3D2IBM4-F1
#
_entry.id   AF-A0A3D2IBM4-F1
#
_cell.length_a   1.000
_cell.length_b   1.000
_cell.length_c   1.000
_cell.angle_alpha   90.00
_cell.angle_beta   90.00
_cell.angle_gamma   90.00
#
_symmetry.space_group_name_H-M   'P 1'
#
loop_
_entity.id
_entity.type
_entity.pdbx_description
1 polymer ?
#
loop_
_entity_poly.entity_id
_entity_poly.type
_entity_poly.pdbx_seq_one_letter_code
_entity_poly.pdbx_strand_id
1 'polypeptide(L)'
;FQLPNGELVPRHFHVTEVGMITKNFIDCGGTLRNEEVINFQLWSANDYDHRIHPEKLLHIIELSEKTLGLPDLDIEVEYQGETIGKYGLDFDGTNFLLTTKATDCLAKDNCGIPVSKPKVKLSELQTAGSCAPGSGCC
;
A
#
# COMPACT_ATOMS: atom_id res chain seq x y z
N PHE A 1 8.62 4.84 12.68
CA PHE A 1 7.54 4.13 11.98
C PHE A 1 6.33 4.08 12.89
N GLN A 2 5.16 4.42 12.37
CA GLN A 2 3.89 4.37 13.07
C GLN A 2 2.98 3.34 12.38
N LEU A 3 2.42 2.42 13.16
CA LEU A 3 1.49 1.40 12.70
C LEU A 3 0.11 2.02 12.37
N PRO A 4 -0.75 1.33 11.58
CA PRO A 4 -2.09 1.82 11.25
C PRO A 4 -2.99 2.09 12.48
N ASN A 5 -2.75 1.39 13.59
CA ASN A 5 -3.48 1.57 14.85
C ASN A 5 -2.98 2.79 15.67
N GLY A 6 -1.97 3.51 15.18
CA GLY A 6 -1.36 4.66 15.85
C GLY A 6 -0.20 4.33 16.78
N GLU A 7 0.09 3.05 17.04
CA GLU A 7 1.23 2.65 17.86
C GLU A 7 2.55 2.88 17.11
N LEU A 8 3.62 3.20 17.84
CA LEU A 8 4.94 3.36 17.26
C LEU A 8 5.69 2.03 17.30
N VAL A 9 6.39 1.73 16.20
CA VAL A 9 7.40 0.66 16.19
C VAL A 9 8.46 1.00 17.25
N PRO A 10 8.87 0.04 18.11
CA PRO A 10 9.84 0.29 19.16
C PRO A 10 11.13 0.90 18.63
N ARG A 11 11.75 1.80 19.39
CA ARG A 11 12.96 2.53 18.94
C ARG A 11 14.19 1.65 18.70
N HIS A 12 14.16 0.42 19.23
CA HIS A 12 15.17 -0.63 19.06
C HIS A 12 14.84 -1.61 17.95
N PHE A 13 14.13 -1.14 16.91
CA PHE A 13 13.99 -1.92 15.70
C PHE A 13 15.30 -1.98 14.92
N HIS A 14 15.44 -3.06 14.16
CA HIS A 14 16.52 -3.37 13.26
C HIS A 14 15.96 -3.46 11.85
N VAL A 15 16.71 -2.97 10.87
CA VAL A 15 16.48 -3.32 9.47
C VAL A 15 17.33 -4.55 9.21
N THR A 16 16.68 -5.71 9.03
CA THR A 16 17.37 -6.98 8.82
C THR A 16 17.58 -7.29 7.35
N GLU A 17 16.68 -6.79 6.49
CA GLU A 17 16.70 -7.05 5.06
C GLU A 17 16.25 -5.81 4.28
N VAL A 18 16.90 -5.55 3.16
CA VAL A 18 16.48 -4.60 2.12
C VAL A 18 16.70 -5.29 0.78
N GLY A 19 15.68 -5.33 -0.08
CA GLY A 19 15.78 -5.98 -1.38
C GLY A 19 14.59 -5.70 -2.28
N MET A 20 14.57 -6.32 -3.47
CA MET A 20 13.45 -6.25 -4.40
C MET A 20 12.70 -7.58 -4.44
N ILE A 21 11.38 -7.52 -4.35
CA ILE A 21 10.50 -8.67 -4.55
C ILE A 21 9.89 -8.54 -5.94
N THR A 22 10.10 -9.56 -6.78
CA THR A 22 9.41 -9.72 -8.06
C THR A 22 8.46 -10.90 -7.96
N LYS A 23 7.18 -10.65 -8.23
CA LYS A 23 6.12 -11.65 -8.16
C LYS A 23 5.44 -11.77 -9.51
N ASN A 24 5.54 -12.96 -10.10
CA ASN A 24 4.72 -13.35 -11.25
C ASN A 24 3.57 -14.22 -10.76
N PHE A 25 2.34 -13.86 -11.09
CA PHE A 25 1.16 -14.57 -10.63
C PHE A 25 0.02 -14.50 -11.64
N ILE A 26 -0.96 -15.39 -11.52
CA ILE A 26 -2.20 -15.34 -12.28
C ILE A 26 -3.32 -14.83 -11.38
N ASP A 27 -4.20 -13.99 -11.91
CA ASP A 27 -5.44 -13.66 -11.21
C ASP A 27 -6.51 -14.74 -11.44
N CYS A 28 -7.67 -14.61 -10.76
CA CYS A 28 -8.78 -15.55 -10.92
C CYS A 28 -9.34 -15.60 -12.35
N GLY A 29 -9.06 -14.60 -13.19
CA GLY A 29 -9.41 -14.57 -14.61
C GLY A 29 -8.39 -15.26 -15.52
N GLY A 30 -7.28 -15.77 -14.97
CA GLY A 30 -6.20 -16.39 -15.74
C GLY A 30 -5.23 -15.39 -16.36
N THR A 31 -5.32 -14.10 -16.03
CA THR A 31 -4.40 -13.08 -16.55
C THR A 31 -3.06 -13.19 -15.83
N LEU A 32 -1.97 -13.36 -16.58
CA LEU A 32 -0.62 -13.26 -16.04
C LEU A 32 -0.33 -11.81 -15.63
N ARG A 33 0.16 -11.63 -14.42
CA ARG A 33 0.52 -10.35 -13.81
C ARG A 33 1.93 -10.42 -13.25
N ASN A 34 2.56 -9.26 -13.22
CA ASN A 34 3.86 -9.02 -12.65
C ASN A 34 3.74 -7.85 -11.67
N GLU A 35 4.37 -8.00 -10.51
CA GLU A 35 4.47 -6.99 -9.46
C GLU A 35 5.92 -6.94 -9.00
N GLU A 36 6.45 -5.72 -8.90
CA GLU A 36 7.80 -5.45 -8.40
C GLU A 36 7.72 -4.39 -7.30
N VAL A 37 8.38 -4.64 -6.18
CA VAL A 37 8.35 -3.76 -5.01
C VAL A 37 9.68 -3.85 -4.25
N ILE A 38 10.13 -2.74 -3.65
CA ILE A 38 11.26 -2.77 -2.71
C ILE A 38 10.74 -3.16 -1.34
N ASN A 39 11.34 -4.17 -0.71
CA ASN A 39 10.97 -4.65 0.62
C ASN A 39 12.00 -4.23 1.67
N PHE A 40 11.50 -3.76 2.80
CA PHE A 40 12.27 -3.55 4.03
C PHE A 40 11.71 -4.46 5.11
N GLN A 41 12.56 -5.32 5.68
CA GLN A 41 12.16 -6.11 6.86
C GLN A 41 12.62 -5.41 8.13
N LEU A 42 11.65 -5.03 8.96
CA LEU A 42 11.85 -4.47 10.29
C LEU A 42 11.66 -5.56 11.35
N TRP A 43 12.59 -5.66 12.28
CA TRP A 43 12.53 -6.62 13.39
C TRP A 43 12.95 -5.94 14.70
N SER A 44 12.24 -6.20 15.80
CA SER A 44 12.61 -5.64 17.11
C SER A 44 13.12 -6.75 18.03
N ALA A 45 14.31 -6.57 18.61
CA ALA A 45 14.87 -7.46 19.62
C ALA A 45 14.58 -6.95 21.04
N ASN A 46 14.94 -7.71 22.06
CA ASN A 46 14.92 -7.22 23.45
C ASN A 46 16.17 -6.38 23.81
N ASP A 47 16.83 -5.77 22.83
CA ASP A 47 18.03 -4.93 23.04
C ASP A 47 17.65 -3.45 23.13
N TYR A 48 17.10 -3.05 24.27
CA TYR A 48 16.56 -1.70 24.48
C TYR A 48 17.58 -0.56 24.29
N ASP A 49 18.87 -0.84 24.32
CA ASP A 49 19.96 0.12 24.05
C ASP A 49 20.28 0.26 22.56
N HIS A 50 19.77 -0.61 21.70
CA HIS A 50 19.94 -0.47 20.27
C HIS A 50 19.05 0.65 19.76
N ARG A 51 19.66 1.65 19.14
CA ARG A 51 18.93 2.67 18.39
C ARG A 51 19.62 2.79 17.06
N ILE A 52 18.90 2.49 15.97
CA ILE A 52 19.41 2.81 14.65
C ILE A 52 19.48 4.33 14.54
N HIS A 53 20.71 4.82 14.44
CA HIS A 53 20.97 6.21 14.10
C HIS A 53 20.53 6.45 12.64
N PRO A 54 19.92 7.60 12.32
CA PRO A 54 19.47 7.92 10.96
C PRO A 54 20.57 7.72 9.89
N GLU A 55 21.81 8.05 10.23
CA GLU A 55 22.99 7.86 9.37
C GLU A 55 23.21 6.38 8.98
N LYS A 56 22.99 5.45 9.93
CA LYS A 56 23.13 4.01 9.66
C LYS A 56 22.02 3.50 8.75
N LEU A 57 20.79 4.01 8.92
CA LEU A 57 19.67 3.65 8.05
C LEU A 57 19.91 4.14 6.61
N LEU A 58 20.30 5.41 6.45
CA LEU A 58 20.66 5.97 5.15
C LEU A 58 21.78 5.18 4.48
N HIS A 59 22.83 4.84 5.24
CA HIS A 59 23.91 4.02 4.71
C HIS A 59 23.45 2.63 4.24
N ILE A 60 22.55 1.97 4.99
CA ILE A 60 21.99 0.67 4.57
C ILE A 60 21.20 0.83 3.26
N ILE A 61 20.40 1.89 3.13
CA ILE A 61 19.61 2.18 1.91
C ILE A 61 20.55 2.39 0.71
N GLU A 62 21.50 3.32 0.81
CA GLU A 62 22.45 3.64 -0.25
C GLU A 62 23.29 2.42 -0.67
N LEU A 63 23.73 1.62 0.32
CA LEU A 63 24.48 0.39 0.05
C LEU A 63 23.62 -0.64 -0.68
N SER A 64 22.35 -0.76 -0.30
CA SER A 64 21.42 -1.73 -0.90
C SER A 64 21.05 -1.32 -2.32
N GLU A 65 20.71 -0.04 -2.54
CA GLU A 65 20.46 0.53 -3.86
C GLU A 65 21.63 0.30 -4.81
N LYS A 66 22.85 0.63 -4.37
CA LYS A 66 24.06 0.48 -5.19
C LYS A 66 24.40 -0.99 -5.46
N THR A 67 24.33 -1.84 -4.44
CA THR A 67 24.77 -3.25 -4.54
C THR A 67 23.79 -4.08 -5.35
N LEU A 68 22.49 -3.85 -5.18
CA LEU A 68 21.43 -4.62 -5.83
C LEU A 68 20.91 -3.96 -7.12
N GLY A 69 21.28 -2.70 -7.39
CA GLY A 69 20.78 -1.96 -8.54
C GLY A 69 19.28 -1.69 -8.44
N LEU A 70 18.81 -1.32 -7.25
CA LEU A 70 17.38 -1.16 -6.98
C LEU A 70 16.80 0.01 -7.80
N PRO A 71 15.73 -0.23 -8.58
CA PRO A 71 15.02 0.84 -9.27
C PRO A 71 14.15 1.66 -8.31
N ASP A 72 13.67 2.80 -8.79
CA ASP A 72 12.69 3.62 -8.08
C ASP A 72 11.29 2.97 -8.18
N LEU A 73 10.93 2.23 -7.12
CA LEU A 73 9.66 1.50 -6.98
C LEU A 73 9.04 1.79 -5.62
N ASP A 74 7.76 1.43 -5.48
CA ASP A 74 7.07 1.49 -4.20
C ASP A 74 7.80 0.67 -3.12
N ILE A 75 7.73 1.15 -1.88
CA ILE A 75 8.30 0.48 -0.72
C ILE A 75 7.21 -0.28 0.03
N GLU A 76 7.45 -1.57 0.22
CA GLU A 76 6.77 -2.44 1.17
C GLU A 76 7.64 -2.61 2.42
N VAL A 77 7.00 -2.58 3.58
CA VAL A 77 7.65 -2.82 4.86
C VAL A 77 7.03 -4.05 5.50
N GLU A 78 7.87 -5.03 5.83
CA GLU A 78 7.51 -6.18 6.62
C GLU A 78 7.81 -5.91 8.10
N TYR A 79 6.82 -6.14 8.95
CA TYR A 79 6.96 -5.99 10.40
C TYR A 79 6.15 -7.03 11.17
N GLN A 80 6.73 -7.53 12.26
CA GLN A 80 6.16 -8.59 13.09
C GLN A 80 5.00 -8.07 13.96
N GLY A 81 3.82 -8.65 13.79
CA GLY A 81 2.68 -8.60 14.72
C GLY A 81 2.38 -10.00 15.27
N GLU A 82 1.11 -10.43 15.23
CA GLU A 82 0.76 -11.85 15.42
C GLU A 82 1.36 -12.74 14.31
N THR A 83 1.37 -12.21 13.09
CA THR A 83 2.07 -12.74 11.91
C THR A 83 2.92 -11.64 11.29
N ILE A 84 3.70 -11.99 10.25
CA ILE A 84 4.42 -10.98 9.47
C ILE A 84 3.39 -10.16 8.68
N GLY A 85 3.26 -8.89 9.03
CA GLY A 85 2.42 -7.93 8.31
C GLY A 85 3.22 -7.23 7.22
N LYS A 86 2.58 -7.02 6.06
CA LYS A 86 3.11 -6.20 4.95
C LYS A 86 2.38 -4.87 4.92
N TYR A 87 3.14 -3.79 4.90
CA TYR A 87 2.63 -2.42 4.94
C TYR A 87 3.19 -1.61 3.77
N GLY A 88 2.44 -0.61 3.31
CA GLY A 88 3.03 0.44 2.47
C GLY A 88 3.77 1.44 3.35
N LEU A 89 4.52 2.34 2.72
CA LEU A 89 5.27 3.38 3.41
C LEU A 89 4.82 4.77 2.93
N ASP A 90 4.50 5.65 3.87
CA ASP A 90 4.20 7.06 3.61
C ASP A 90 4.93 7.95 4.65
N PHE A 91 4.91 9.27 4.45
CA PHE A 91 5.53 10.24 5.34
C PHE A 91 4.64 11.45 5.59
N ASP A 92 4.26 11.67 6.85
CA ASP A 92 3.37 12.79 7.24
C ASP A 92 4.11 14.11 7.54
N GLY A 93 5.43 14.17 7.29
CA GLY A 93 6.29 15.29 7.66
C GLY A 93 7.04 15.09 8.99
N THR A 94 6.62 14.13 9.82
CA THR A 94 7.24 13.82 11.12
C THR A 94 7.60 12.34 11.24
N ASN A 95 6.67 11.46 10.87
CA ASN A 95 6.78 10.02 11.02
C ASN A 95 6.65 9.31 9.68
N PHE A 96 7.43 8.24 9.53
CA PHE A 96 7.15 7.21 8.53
C PHE A 96 5.90 6.43 8.96
N LEU A 97 4.86 6.48 8.14
CA LEU A 97 3.61 5.79 8.36
C LEU A 97 3.61 4.44 7.66
N LEU A 98 3.34 3.38 8.41
CA LEU A 98 3.07 2.06 7.86
C LEU A 98 1.60 2.02 7.46
N THR A 99 1.34 2.06 6.15
CA THR A 99 -0.02 2.12 5.60
C THR A 99 -0.58 0.72 5.40
N THR A 100 -1.89 0.55 5.57
CA THR A 100 -2.54 -0.75 5.42
C THR A 100 -2.55 -1.16 3.95
N LYS A 101 -2.08 -2.38 3.64
CA LYS A 101 -2.30 -3.03 2.35
C LYS A 101 -3.47 -3.99 2.44
N ALA A 102 -4.36 -3.96 1.46
CA ALA A 102 -5.50 -4.86 1.36
C ALA A 102 -5.34 -5.79 0.16
N THR A 103 -5.77 -7.04 0.32
CA THR A 103 -5.90 -7.96 -0.81
C THR A 103 -7.05 -7.50 -1.72
N ASP A 104 -6.87 -7.63 -3.03
CA ASP A 104 -7.94 -7.36 -4.00
C ASP A 104 -8.13 -8.53 -4.96
N CYS A 105 -9.37 -8.72 -5.40
CA CYS A 105 -9.66 -9.58 -6.54
C CYS A 105 -9.49 -8.76 -7.82
N LEU A 106 -8.45 -9.05 -8.59
CA LEU A 106 -8.13 -8.28 -9.80
C LEU A 106 -9.02 -8.63 -11.01
N ALA A 107 -9.87 -9.66 -10.90
CA ALA A 107 -10.79 -10.12 -11.95
C ALA A 107 -12.25 -10.03 -11.47
N LYS A 108 -12.67 -8.86 -11.00
CA LYS A 108 -13.98 -8.64 -10.34
C LYS A 108 -15.16 -9.12 -11.18
N ASP A 109 -15.13 -8.84 -12.48
CA ASP A 109 -16.17 -9.24 -13.43
C ASP A 109 -16.26 -10.77 -13.58
N ASN A 110 -15.12 -11.47 -13.58
CA ASN A 110 -15.08 -12.94 -13.68
C ASN A 110 -15.50 -13.64 -12.39
N CYS A 111 -15.40 -12.95 -11.26
CA CYS A 111 -15.77 -13.49 -9.95
C CYS A 111 -17.16 -13.05 -9.47
N GLY A 112 -17.94 -12.36 -10.30
CA GLY A 112 -19.28 -11.90 -9.95
C GLY A 112 -19.31 -10.90 -8.80
N ILE A 113 -18.19 -10.20 -8.56
CA ILE A 113 -18.09 -9.19 -7.50
C ILE A 113 -18.80 -7.93 -7.99
N PRO A 114 -19.83 -7.44 -7.29
CA PRO A 114 -20.58 -6.28 -7.73
C PRO A 114 -19.66 -5.06 -7.78
N VAL A 115 -19.40 -4.57 -8.99
CA VAL A 115 -18.65 -3.33 -9.21
C VAL A 115 -19.51 -2.19 -8.64
N SER A 116 -19.05 -1.51 -7.60
CA SER A 116 -19.82 -0.41 -7.01
C SER A 116 -20.04 0.65 -8.09
N LYS A 117 -21.29 0.82 -8.54
CA LYS A 117 -21.62 1.89 -9.47
C LYS A 117 -21.27 3.23 -8.82
N PRO A 118 -20.63 4.17 -9.53
CA PRO A 118 -20.39 5.51 -8.99
C PRO A 118 -21.72 6.07 -8.49
N LYS A 119 -21.73 6.56 -7.25
CA LYS A 119 -22.89 7.23 -6.65
C LYS A 119 -23.10 8.56 -7.38
N VAL A 120 -23.77 8.52 -8.52
CA VAL A 120 -24.24 9.73 -9.18
C VAL A 120 -25.31 10.33 -8.27
N LYS A 121 -25.11 11.58 -7.82
CA LYS A 121 -26.14 12.30 -7.09
C LYS A 121 -27.30 12.52 -8.05
N LEU A 122 -28.48 11.98 -7.73
CA LEU A 122 -29.68 12.12 -8.55
C LEU A 122 -30.08 13.59 -8.80
N SER A 123 -29.57 14.52 -7.98
CA SER A 123 -29.71 15.97 -8.17
C SER A 123 -29.05 16.51 -9.45
N GLU A 124 -28.08 15.81 -10.03
CA GLU A 124 -27.39 16.21 -11.27
C GLU A 124 -28.11 15.68 -12.53
N LEU A 125 -29.09 14.79 -12.37
CA LEU A 125 -29.89 14.22 -13.47
C LEU A 125 -31.13 15.08 -13.84
N GLN A 126 -31.38 16.20 -13.14
CA GLN A 126 -32.57 17.04 -13.34
C GLN A 126 -32.40 18.18 -14.36
N THR A 127 -31.33 18.22 -15.15
CA THR A 127 -31.13 19.24 -16.20
C THR A 127 -31.29 18.70 -17.62
N ALA A 128 -32.29 17.84 -17.85
CA ALA A 128 -32.81 17.58 -19.20
C ALA A 128 -34.32 17.33 -19.15
N GLY A 129 -35.10 18.37 -19.45
CA GLY A 129 -36.53 18.23 -19.73
C GLY A 129 -37.45 19.04 -18.81
N SER A 130 -37.33 20.37 -18.80
CA SER A 130 -38.42 21.22 -18.31
C SER A 130 -39.59 21.11 -19.30
N CYS A 131 -40.49 20.15 -19.07
CA CYS A 131 -41.77 20.15 -19.76
C CYS A 131 -42.66 21.20 -19.12
N ALA A 132 -43.06 22.21 -19.91
CA ALA A 132 -44.04 23.19 -19.47
C ALA A 132 -45.41 22.50 -19.30
N PRO A 133 -46.26 22.91 -18.33
CA PRO A 133 -47.61 22.39 -18.20
C PRO A 133 -48.38 22.60 -19.52
N GLY A 134 -48.77 21.51 -20.17
CA GLY A 134 -49.47 21.51 -21.46
C GLY A 134 -48.62 21.13 -22.69
N SER A 135 -47.33 20.76 -22.54
CA SER A 135 -46.45 20.46 -23.69
C SER A 135 -46.59 19.05 -24.30
N GLY A 136 -47.52 18.21 -23.82
CA GLY A 136 -47.84 16.94 -24.50
C GLY A 136 -46.71 15.91 -24.60
N CYS A 137 -45.72 15.93 -23.70
CA CYS A 137 -44.76 14.84 -23.62
C CYS A 137 -45.42 13.63 -22.93
N CYS A 138 -45.53 12.53 -23.68
CA CYS A 138 -45.92 11.20 -23.21
C CYS A 138 -44.91 10.61 -22.23
#